data_AF-A0A8T2DP37-F1
#
_entry.id   AF-A0A8T2DP37-F1
#
_cell.length_a   1.000
_cell.length_b   1.000
_cell.length_c   1.000
_cell.angle_alpha   90.00
_cell.angle_beta   90.00
_cell.angle_gamma   90.00
#
_symmetry.space_group_name_H-M   'P 1'
#
loop_
_entity.id
_entity.type
_entity.pdbx_description
1 polymer ?
#
loop_
_entity_poly.entity_id
_entity_poly.type
_entity_poly.pdbx_seq_one_letter_code
_entity_poly.pdbx_strand_id
1 'polypeptide(L)'
;MLKVPEHQVAGHIASDGKLGPLVDDQGRFFKPLQGDSRGEHEAKFYESFTSNKKVPDHIHRYFPVYHGTQLVEASDGSGKLPHLVLDDVVSGYANPSVMDVKIGSRTWYPDVSEEYFKKCIKKDRQTTTVSLGFRVSGFKIFDHQESSFWRAEKKLVLGYNADGARLALRKFVSSNSPADSNLTPNCAFASEVYGGCNGILAQLLELKDWFETQTLYHFNSCSILMIYENESILMKGGDDAPAPRAQVKLVDFAHVLDGNGVIDHNFLGGLCSFIKFIKDILQSVEKHDETDTSLLENGR
;
A
#
# COMPACT_ATOMS: atom_id res chain seq x y z
N MET A 1 9.21 -18.71 15.24
CA MET A 1 8.04 -19.59 14.95
C MET A 1 7.23 -18.93 13.84
N LEU A 2 6.56 -19.68 12.96
CA LEU A 2 5.75 -19.06 11.89
C LEU A 2 4.34 -18.76 12.39
N LYS A 3 3.81 -17.59 12.05
CA LYS A 3 2.49 -17.12 12.45
C LYS A 3 1.80 -16.39 11.31
N VAL A 4 0.48 -16.23 11.41
CA VAL A 4 -0.30 -15.44 10.45
C VAL A 4 0.04 -13.95 10.59
N PRO A 5 0.26 -13.19 9.49
CA PRO A 5 0.59 -11.78 9.57
C PRO A 5 -0.62 -10.97 10.06
N GLU A 6 -0.47 -10.30 11.19
CA GLU A 6 -1.58 -9.63 11.87
C GLU A 6 -2.10 -8.40 11.09
N HIS A 7 -1.21 -7.68 10.40
CA HIS A 7 -1.52 -6.41 9.72
C HIS A 7 -1.76 -6.56 8.21
N GLN A 8 -1.98 -7.77 7.70
CA GLN A 8 -2.27 -7.97 6.29
C GLN A 8 -3.67 -7.44 5.92
N VAL A 9 -3.71 -6.45 5.04
CA VAL A 9 -4.96 -5.73 4.70
C VAL A 9 -5.64 -6.21 3.40
N ALA A 10 -4.89 -6.82 2.48
CA ALA A 10 -5.38 -7.30 1.19
C ALA A 10 -4.72 -8.63 0.77
N GLY A 11 -5.11 -9.16 -0.40
CA GLY A 11 -4.58 -10.42 -0.93
C GLY A 11 -5.23 -11.69 -0.33
N HIS A 12 -4.50 -12.81 -0.39
CA HIS A 12 -4.88 -14.09 0.22
C HIS A 12 -4.46 -14.07 1.69
N ILE A 13 -5.42 -14.20 2.61
CA ILE A 13 -5.17 -14.17 4.05
C ILE A 13 -5.17 -15.63 4.54
N ALA A 14 -4.19 -15.97 5.37
CA ALA A 14 -4.13 -17.27 6.03
C ALA A 14 -5.18 -17.32 7.14
N SER A 15 -6.41 -17.72 6.79
CA SER A 15 -7.51 -17.91 7.75
C SER A 15 -8.40 -19.07 7.33
N ASP A 16 -9.01 -19.76 8.29
CA ASP A 16 -10.03 -20.78 8.07
C ASP A 16 -9.59 -21.90 7.10
N GLY A 17 -8.35 -22.37 7.24
CA GLY A 17 -7.77 -23.40 6.37
C GLY A 17 -7.45 -22.92 4.95
N LYS A 18 -7.39 -21.60 4.70
CA LYS A 18 -6.98 -21.04 3.41
C LYS A 18 -5.48 -20.78 3.39
N LEU A 19 -4.88 -21.08 2.24
CA LEU A 19 -3.49 -20.75 1.98
C LEU A 19 -3.30 -19.22 1.95
N GLY A 20 -2.33 -18.75 2.71
CA GLY A 20 -1.94 -17.35 2.79
C GLY A 20 -0.52 -17.20 3.32
N PRO A 21 -0.04 -15.97 3.42
CA PRO A 21 1.31 -15.70 3.89
C PRO A 21 1.46 -16.00 5.37
N LEU A 22 2.71 -16.15 5.78
CA LEU A 22 3.16 -16.32 7.16
C LEU A 22 4.27 -15.30 7.45
N VAL A 23 4.51 -15.02 8.72
CA VAL A 23 5.67 -14.24 9.19
C VAL A 23 6.41 -14.99 10.28
N ASP A 24 7.69 -14.70 10.45
CA ASP A 24 8.48 -15.16 11.60
C ASP A 24 8.80 -14.02 12.58
N ASP A 25 9.54 -14.36 13.64
CA ASP A 25 9.97 -13.41 14.67
C ASP A 25 11.29 -12.70 14.30
N GLN A 26 11.84 -12.96 13.11
CA GLN A 26 13.05 -12.32 12.57
C GLN A 26 12.71 -11.24 11.51
N GLY A 27 11.43 -10.91 11.36
CA GLY A 27 10.96 -9.92 10.39
C GLY A 27 10.96 -10.42 8.95
N ARG A 28 10.73 -11.73 8.73
CA ARG A 28 10.51 -12.29 7.39
C ARG A 28 9.04 -12.52 7.11
N PHE A 29 8.64 -12.25 5.87
CA PHE A 29 7.33 -12.51 5.30
C PHE A 29 7.42 -13.62 4.25
N PHE A 30 6.74 -14.72 4.50
CA PHE A 30 6.69 -15.91 3.65
C PHE A 30 5.41 -15.87 2.83
N LYS A 31 5.50 -15.50 1.56
CA LYS A 31 4.36 -15.46 0.64
C LYS A 31 4.29 -16.77 -0.14
N PRO A 32 3.22 -17.58 -0.02
CA PRO A 32 3.11 -18.82 -0.79
C PRO A 32 3.16 -18.52 -2.28
N LEU A 33 3.93 -19.30 -3.03
CA LEU A 33 3.98 -19.17 -4.47
C LEU A 33 2.59 -19.51 -5.03
N GLN A 34 1.95 -18.50 -5.63
CA GLN A 34 0.63 -18.66 -6.20
C GLN A 34 0.67 -19.57 -7.44
N GLY A 35 -0.37 -20.38 -7.62
CA GLY A 35 -0.55 -21.21 -8.81
C GLY A 35 -0.64 -20.42 -10.12
N ASP A 36 -0.69 -21.15 -11.24
CA ASP A 36 -0.71 -20.61 -12.61
C ASP A 36 0.57 -19.81 -12.95
N SER A 37 1.71 -20.25 -12.44
CA SER A 37 3.04 -19.61 -12.59
C SER A 37 3.16 -18.21 -11.98
N ARG A 38 2.11 -17.68 -11.33
CA ARG A 38 2.12 -16.33 -10.73
C ARG A 38 3.20 -16.17 -9.66
N GLY A 39 3.33 -17.15 -8.77
CA GLY A 39 4.38 -17.15 -7.75
C GLY A 39 5.78 -17.21 -8.36
N GLU A 40 5.97 -18.03 -9.40
CA GLU A 40 7.26 -18.14 -10.09
C GLU A 40 7.63 -16.84 -10.82
N HIS A 41 6.66 -16.18 -11.46
CA HIS A 41 6.87 -14.87 -12.09
C HIS A 41 7.28 -13.81 -11.05
N GLU A 42 6.63 -13.78 -9.89
CA GLU A 42 6.99 -12.86 -8.81
C GLU A 42 8.40 -13.12 -8.28
N ALA A 43 8.79 -14.38 -8.08
CA ALA A 43 10.15 -14.74 -7.66
C ALA A 43 11.20 -14.32 -8.70
N LYS A 44 10.98 -14.64 -9.98
CA LYS A 44 11.87 -14.25 -11.10
C LYS A 44 11.99 -12.73 -11.22
N PHE A 45 10.89 -11.99 -10.98
CA PHE A 45 10.94 -10.54 -10.92
C PHE A 45 11.90 -10.08 -9.83
N TYR A 46 11.77 -10.55 -8.59
CA TYR A 46 12.67 -10.14 -7.51
C TYR A 46 14.14 -10.52 -7.75
N GLU A 47 14.41 -11.71 -8.27
CA GLU A 47 15.78 -12.16 -8.63
C GLU A 47 16.43 -11.22 -9.66
N SER A 48 15.71 -10.91 -10.73
CA SER A 48 16.20 -10.02 -11.79
C SER A 48 16.26 -8.56 -11.35
N PHE A 49 15.26 -8.07 -10.60
CA PHE A 49 15.18 -6.70 -10.11
C PHE A 49 16.32 -6.39 -9.15
N THR A 50 16.60 -7.28 -8.17
CA THR A 50 17.62 -7.07 -7.14
C THR A 50 19.03 -6.94 -7.73
N SER A 51 19.30 -7.57 -8.87
CA SER A 51 20.60 -7.55 -9.54
C SER A 51 20.70 -6.53 -10.68
N ASN A 52 19.62 -5.79 -10.98
CA ASN A 52 19.55 -4.90 -12.13
C ASN A 52 20.16 -3.52 -11.84
N LYS A 53 21.41 -3.32 -12.26
CA LYS A 53 22.16 -2.05 -12.13
C LYS A 53 21.57 -0.85 -12.90
N LYS A 54 20.56 -1.06 -13.76
CA LYS A 54 19.85 0.03 -14.46
C LYS A 54 18.79 0.67 -13.58
N VAL A 55 18.38 0.02 -12.49
CA VAL A 55 17.48 0.59 -11.49
C VAL A 55 18.32 1.45 -10.54
N PRO A 56 17.98 2.72 -10.29
CA PRO A 56 18.73 3.54 -9.35
C PRO A 56 18.65 3.00 -7.92
N ASP A 57 19.78 3.03 -7.18
CA ASP A 57 19.88 2.46 -5.82
C ASP A 57 18.77 2.95 -4.87
N HIS A 58 18.42 4.24 -4.93
CA HIS A 58 17.39 4.82 -4.06
C HIS A 58 15.98 4.25 -4.34
N ILE A 59 15.72 3.71 -5.53
CA ILE A 59 14.41 3.12 -5.88
C ILE A 59 14.22 1.76 -5.23
N HIS A 60 15.29 1.01 -4.98
CA HIS A 60 15.21 -0.31 -4.34
C HIS A 60 14.55 -0.24 -2.96
N ARG A 61 14.61 0.91 -2.27
CA ARG A 61 13.98 1.10 -0.95
C ARG A 61 12.45 0.99 -0.99
N TYR A 62 11.82 1.13 -2.16
CA TYR A 62 10.37 0.96 -2.32
C TYR A 62 9.95 -0.50 -2.45
N PHE A 63 10.88 -1.44 -2.54
CA PHE A 63 10.57 -2.86 -2.68
C PHE A 63 10.87 -3.57 -1.34
N PRO A 64 10.10 -4.59 -0.95
CA PRO A 64 10.53 -5.51 0.10
C PRO A 64 11.83 -6.21 -0.31
N VAL A 65 12.78 -6.37 0.62
CA VAL A 65 14.02 -7.08 0.34
C VAL A 65 13.69 -8.55 0.11
N TYR A 66 14.26 -9.13 -0.94
CA TYR A 66 14.08 -10.53 -1.32
C TYR A 66 15.21 -11.41 -0.79
N HIS A 67 14.84 -12.54 -0.18
CA HIS A 67 15.77 -13.48 0.47
C HIS A 67 15.79 -14.86 -0.19
N GLY A 68 15.21 -15.00 -1.38
CA GLY A 68 15.09 -16.28 -2.06
C GLY A 68 13.72 -16.95 -1.87
N THR A 69 13.65 -18.22 -2.25
CA THR A 69 12.49 -19.06 -2.01
C THR A 69 12.83 -20.16 -1.00
N GLN A 70 11.83 -20.60 -0.24
CA GLN A 70 12.00 -21.64 0.76
C GLN A 70 10.76 -22.54 0.82
N LEU A 71 10.97 -23.84 1.08
CA LEU A 71 9.89 -24.77 1.42
C LEU A 71 9.48 -24.59 2.89
N VAL A 72 8.22 -24.28 3.12
CA VAL A 72 7.65 -23.96 4.43
C VAL A 72 6.31 -24.67 4.61
N GLU A 73 5.99 -25.10 5.83
CA GLU A 73 4.67 -25.65 6.15
C GLU A 73 3.58 -24.62 5.81
N ALA A 74 2.68 -25.00 4.91
CA ALA A 74 1.62 -24.15 4.41
C ALA A 74 0.58 -23.84 5.49
N SER A 75 0.04 -22.62 5.44
CA SER A 75 -0.94 -22.15 6.42
C SER A 75 -2.28 -22.89 6.40
N ASP A 76 -2.57 -23.62 5.33
CA ASP A 76 -3.76 -24.45 5.16
C ASP A 76 -3.56 -25.91 5.63
N GLY A 77 -2.37 -26.27 6.10
CA GLY A 77 -2.05 -27.62 6.53
C GLY A 77 -1.85 -28.62 5.39
N SER A 78 -1.71 -28.15 4.14
CA SER A 78 -1.45 -29.01 2.98
C SER A 78 -0.03 -29.60 2.91
N GLY A 79 0.80 -29.32 3.92
CA GLY A 79 2.20 -29.73 4.01
C GLY A 79 3.15 -28.63 3.53
N LYS A 80 4.40 -29.00 3.19
CA LYS A 80 5.41 -28.03 2.74
C LYS A 80 5.13 -27.53 1.32
N LEU A 81 4.95 -26.23 1.18
CA LEU A 81 4.82 -25.54 -0.10
C LEU A 81 5.95 -24.53 -0.30
N PRO A 82 6.32 -24.22 -1.56
CA PRO A 82 7.29 -23.17 -1.83
C PRO A 82 6.71 -21.79 -1.50
N HIS A 83 7.50 -20.99 -0.80
CA HIS A 83 7.21 -19.62 -0.42
C HIS A 83 8.32 -18.69 -0.89
N LEU A 84 7.94 -17.51 -1.37
CA LEU A 84 8.81 -16.35 -1.54
C LEU A 84 9.12 -15.77 -0.17
N VAL A 85 10.40 -15.53 0.13
CA VAL A 85 10.83 -14.95 1.42
C VAL A 85 11.17 -13.47 1.19
N LEU A 86 10.42 -12.59 1.84
CA LEU A 86 10.58 -11.14 1.79
C LEU A 86 10.84 -10.57 3.19
N ASP A 87 11.30 -9.33 3.28
CA ASP A 87 11.19 -8.58 4.53
C ASP A 87 9.72 -8.36 4.88
N ASP A 88 9.37 -8.61 6.14
CA ASP A 88 8.12 -8.12 6.72
C ASP A 88 8.24 -6.62 6.95
N VAL A 89 7.66 -5.85 6.03
CA VAL A 89 7.72 -4.40 6.00
C VAL A 89 7.04 -3.72 7.19
N VAL A 90 6.25 -4.46 7.99
CA VAL A 90 5.64 -3.94 9.22
C VAL A 90 6.31 -4.44 10.52
N SER A 91 7.31 -5.34 10.45
CA SER A 91 7.92 -5.97 11.63
C SER A 91 8.57 -5.00 12.63
N GLY A 92 9.00 -3.82 12.16
CA GLY A 92 9.60 -2.78 12.99
C GLY A 92 8.63 -1.73 13.54
N TYR A 93 7.32 -1.98 13.43
CA TYR A 93 6.26 -1.06 13.86
C TYR A 93 5.50 -1.68 15.03
N ALA A 94 5.24 -0.90 16.07
CA ALA A 94 4.47 -1.32 17.23
C ALA A 94 2.97 -1.29 16.90
N ASN A 95 2.49 -0.15 16.36
CA ASN A 95 1.08 0.04 16.03
C ASN A 95 0.92 0.54 14.58
N PRO A 96 1.21 -0.30 13.56
CA PRO A 96 1.17 0.13 12.17
C PRO A 96 -0.25 0.30 11.65
N SER A 97 -0.56 1.49 11.12
CA SER A 97 -1.68 1.67 10.20
C SER A 97 -1.22 1.33 8.78
N VAL A 98 -1.97 0.49 8.06
CA VAL A 98 -1.59 -0.07 6.76
C VAL A 98 -2.72 0.09 5.74
N MET A 99 -2.39 0.50 4.51
CA MET A 99 -3.33 0.60 3.39
C MET A 99 -2.73 0.04 2.10
N ASP A 100 -3.45 -0.88 1.44
CA ASP A 100 -3.14 -1.37 0.10
C ASP A 100 -3.97 -0.60 -0.93
N VAL A 101 -3.28 0.01 -1.90
CA VAL A 101 -3.88 0.72 -3.03
C VAL A 101 -3.37 0.09 -4.31
N LYS A 102 -4.26 -0.54 -5.08
CA LYS A 102 -3.90 -1.05 -6.40
C LYS A 102 -3.87 0.08 -7.42
N ILE A 103 -2.80 0.15 -8.20
CA ILE A 103 -2.53 1.25 -9.13
C ILE A 103 -2.71 0.78 -10.58
N GLY A 104 -3.21 1.68 -11.43
CA GLY A 104 -3.47 1.48 -12.85
C GLY A 104 -4.96 1.62 -13.20
N SER A 105 -5.25 2.08 -14.42
CA SER A 105 -6.61 2.16 -14.97
C SER A 105 -7.14 0.82 -15.48
N ARG A 106 -6.27 -0.18 -15.54
CA ARG A 106 -6.58 -1.59 -15.82
C ARG A 106 -5.66 -2.50 -15.02
N THR A 107 -6.15 -3.71 -14.73
CA THR A 107 -5.35 -4.79 -14.11
C THR A 107 -5.01 -5.93 -15.06
N TRP A 108 -5.57 -5.92 -16.27
CA TRP A 108 -5.18 -6.81 -17.35
C TRP A 108 -4.03 -6.21 -18.18
N TYR A 109 -3.32 -7.07 -18.90
CA TYR A 109 -2.17 -6.74 -19.74
C TYR A 109 -2.27 -7.51 -21.08
N PRO A 110 -1.44 -7.20 -22.10
CA PRO A 110 -1.45 -7.93 -23.36
C PRO A 110 -1.25 -9.44 -23.18
N ASP A 111 -1.81 -10.24 -24.09
CA ASP A 111 -1.61 -11.69 -24.19
C ASP A 111 -2.06 -12.53 -22.97
N VAL A 112 -2.90 -11.97 -22.10
CA VAL A 112 -3.59 -12.75 -21.06
C VAL A 112 -4.69 -13.64 -21.64
N SER A 113 -5.05 -14.70 -20.92
CA SER A 113 -6.20 -15.53 -21.29
C SER A 113 -7.50 -14.74 -21.29
N GLU A 114 -8.44 -15.13 -22.16
CA GLU A 114 -9.76 -14.48 -22.25
C GLU A 114 -10.51 -14.54 -20.90
N GLU A 115 -10.36 -15.63 -20.15
CA GLU A 115 -10.92 -15.77 -18.81
C GLU A 115 -10.34 -14.74 -17.83
N TYR A 116 -9.01 -14.59 -17.80
CA TYR A 116 -8.35 -13.61 -16.94
C TYR A 116 -8.76 -12.18 -17.34
N PHE A 117 -8.78 -11.88 -18.63
CA PHE A 117 -9.22 -10.59 -19.15
C PHE A 117 -10.65 -10.24 -18.71
N LYS A 118 -11.61 -11.16 -18.88
CA LYS A 118 -13.01 -10.98 -18.46
C LYS A 118 -13.12 -10.76 -16.95
N LYS A 119 -12.37 -11.53 -16.16
CA LYS A 119 -12.31 -11.38 -14.70
C LYS A 119 -11.78 -10.01 -14.28
N CYS A 120 -10.70 -9.55 -14.89
CA CYS A 120 -10.10 -8.24 -14.62
C CYS A 120 -11.05 -7.11 -15.01
N ILE A 121 -11.59 -7.11 -16.24
CA ILE A 121 -12.53 -6.07 -16.68
C ILE A 121 -13.74 -5.98 -15.77
N LYS A 122 -14.32 -7.12 -15.38
CA LYS A 122 -15.48 -7.12 -14.47
C LYS A 122 -15.14 -6.41 -13.16
N LYS A 123 -14.00 -6.74 -12.54
CA LYS A 123 -13.55 -6.13 -11.29
C LYS A 123 -13.17 -4.66 -11.45
N ASP A 124 -12.47 -4.33 -12.53
CA ASP A 124 -11.99 -2.97 -12.79
C ASP A 124 -13.18 -2.02 -13.00
N ARG A 125 -14.25 -2.47 -13.66
CA ARG A 125 -15.51 -1.70 -13.82
C ARG A 125 -16.34 -1.56 -12.54
N GLN A 126 -16.22 -2.50 -11.61
CA GLN A 126 -16.95 -2.50 -10.34
C GLN A 126 -16.26 -1.69 -9.23
N THR A 127 -15.08 -1.15 -9.51
CA THR A 127 -14.23 -0.42 -8.56
C THR A 127 -13.83 0.92 -9.16
N THR A 128 -13.07 1.74 -8.42
CA THR A 128 -12.49 2.99 -8.93
C THR A 128 -11.33 2.81 -9.91
N THR A 129 -10.96 1.57 -10.26
CA THR A 129 -9.82 1.31 -11.15
C THR A 129 -9.95 2.07 -12.46
N VAL A 130 -11.07 1.91 -13.17
CA VAL A 130 -11.27 2.58 -14.47
C VAL A 130 -11.43 4.09 -14.32
N SER A 131 -12.15 4.56 -13.29
CA SER A 131 -12.50 5.98 -13.15
C SER A 131 -11.40 6.84 -12.54
N LEU A 132 -10.58 6.28 -11.65
CA LEU A 132 -9.51 7.01 -10.95
C LEU A 132 -8.11 6.55 -11.34
N GLY A 133 -7.94 5.42 -12.03
CA GLY A 133 -6.61 4.85 -12.23
C GLY A 133 -6.03 4.22 -10.97
N PHE A 134 -6.81 4.06 -9.90
CA PHE A 134 -6.43 3.30 -8.71
C PHE A 134 -7.67 2.86 -7.93
N ARG A 135 -7.49 1.87 -7.04
CA ARG A 135 -8.51 1.49 -6.06
C ARG A 135 -7.89 1.16 -4.71
N VAL A 136 -8.58 1.51 -3.64
CA VAL A 136 -8.23 1.00 -2.30
C VAL A 136 -8.62 -0.48 -2.26
N SER A 137 -7.68 -1.37 -1.95
CA SER A 137 -7.91 -2.81 -1.85
C SER A 137 -8.31 -3.24 -0.44
N GLY A 138 -7.83 -2.50 0.56
CA GLY A 138 -8.06 -2.78 1.98
C GLY A 138 -7.16 -1.92 2.85
N PHE A 139 -7.58 -1.66 4.09
CA PHE A 139 -6.79 -0.92 5.07
C PHE A 139 -7.16 -1.32 6.50
N LYS A 140 -6.19 -1.21 7.41
CA LYS A 140 -6.27 -1.48 8.85
C LYS A 140 -5.63 -0.28 9.55
N ILE A 141 -6.37 0.35 10.45
CA ILE A 141 -5.97 1.57 11.16
C ILE A 141 -5.91 1.26 12.65
N PHE A 142 -4.90 1.77 13.34
CA PHE A 142 -4.90 1.77 14.80
C PHE A 142 -5.82 2.88 15.32
N ASP A 143 -6.88 2.49 16.01
CA ASP A 143 -7.80 3.40 16.68
C ASP A 143 -7.21 3.75 18.06
N HIS A 144 -6.77 5.00 18.20
CA HIS A 144 -6.17 5.53 19.43
C HIS A 144 -7.16 5.61 20.60
N GLN A 145 -8.46 5.76 20.32
CA GLN A 145 -9.48 5.87 21.36
C GLN A 145 -9.74 4.50 22.00
N GLU A 146 -9.84 3.48 21.16
CA GLU A 146 -10.11 2.10 21.58
C GLU A 146 -8.84 1.29 21.85
N SER A 147 -7.65 1.87 21.59
CA SER A 147 -6.35 1.17 21.65
C SER A 147 -6.36 -0.18 20.93
N SER A 148 -7.01 -0.23 19.77
CA SER A 148 -7.26 -1.45 19.03
C SER A 148 -7.21 -1.20 17.52
N PHE A 149 -7.15 -2.28 16.73
CA PHE A 149 -7.13 -2.14 15.28
C PHE A 149 -8.52 -2.24 14.69
N TRP A 150 -8.88 -1.22 13.92
CA TRP A 150 -10.06 -1.24 13.07
C TRP A 150 -9.68 -1.65 11.64
N ARG A 151 -10.48 -2.55 11.05
CA ARG A 151 -10.31 -3.01 9.67
C ARG A 151 -11.58 -2.73 8.87
N ALA A 152 -11.42 -2.08 7.73
CA ALA A 152 -12.53 -1.86 6.83
C ALA A 152 -13.01 -3.18 6.21
N GLU A 153 -14.33 -3.37 6.10
CA GLU A 153 -14.89 -4.55 5.46
C GLU A 153 -14.52 -4.59 3.97
N LYS A 154 -13.94 -5.70 3.52
CA LYS A 154 -13.44 -5.86 2.14
C LYS A 154 -14.50 -5.54 1.07
N LYS A 155 -15.74 -5.98 1.28
CA LYS A 155 -16.83 -5.76 0.30
C LYS A 155 -17.20 -4.28 0.20
N LEU A 156 -17.23 -3.58 1.33
CA LEU A 156 -17.47 -2.14 1.40
C LEU A 156 -16.36 -1.38 0.65
N VAL A 157 -15.10 -1.69 0.95
CA VAL A 157 -13.93 -1.03 0.34
C VAL A 157 -13.91 -1.21 -1.18
N LEU A 158 -14.19 -2.43 -1.67
CA LEU A 158 -14.24 -2.70 -3.10
C LEU A 158 -15.44 -2.03 -3.81
N GLY A 159 -16.46 -1.62 -3.06
CA GLY A 159 -17.61 -0.88 -3.58
C GLY A 159 -17.43 0.64 -3.60
N TYR A 160 -16.28 1.16 -3.18
CA TYR A 160 -16.05 2.61 -3.18
C TYR A 160 -16.07 3.20 -4.57
N ASN A 161 -16.71 4.38 -4.66
CA ASN A 161 -16.57 5.34 -5.74
C ASN A 161 -15.48 6.37 -5.39
N ALA A 162 -15.41 7.49 -6.12
CA ALA A 162 -14.40 8.51 -5.87
C ALA A 162 -14.48 9.13 -4.46
N ASP A 163 -15.69 9.37 -3.95
CA ASP A 163 -15.89 9.89 -2.59
C ASP A 163 -15.52 8.86 -1.54
N GLY A 164 -15.86 7.58 -1.76
CA GLY A 164 -15.44 6.49 -0.88
C GLY A 164 -13.92 6.33 -0.81
N ALA A 165 -13.23 6.46 -1.95
CA ALA A 165 -11.77 6.46 -1.99
C ALA A 165 -11.18 7.65 -1.22
N ARG A 166 -11.73 8.85 -1.41
CA ARG A 166 -11.33 10.05 -0.66
C ARG A 166 -11.57 9.88 0.84
N LEU A 167 -12.72 9.34 1.23
CA LEU A 167 -13.08 9.06 2.61
C LEU A 167 -12.09 8.09 3.26
N ALA A 168 -11.73 7.00 2.56
CA ALA A 168 -10.74 6.04 3.05
C ALA A 168 -9.38 6.68 3.31
N LEU A 169 -8.90 7.50 2.37
CA LEU A 169 -7.62 8.21 2.49
C LEU A 169 -7.63 9.25 3.61
N ARG A 170 -8.78 9.89 3.87
CA ARG A 170 -8.93 10.79 5.02
C ARG A 170 -8.96 10.03 6.35
N LYS A 171 -9.73 8.94 6.44
CA LYS A 171 -9.77 8.06 7.62
C LYS A 171 -8.38 7.55 7.98
N PHE A 172 -7.56 7.20 6.98
CA PHE A 172 -6.21 6.69 7.20
C PHE A 172 -5.29 7.63 7.99
N VAL A 173 -5.52 8.94 7.96
CA VAL A 173 -4.71 9.95 8.66
C VAL A 173 -5.52 10.75 9.68
N SER A 174 -6.59 10.17 10.20
CA SER A 174 -7.46 10.82 11.18
C SER A 174 -7.24 10.25 12.58
N SER A 175 -7.45 11.09 13.60
CA SER A 175 -7.35 10.68 15.01
C SER A 175 -8.68 10.25 15.62
N ASN A 176 -9.80 10.67 15.03
CA ASN A 176 -11.13 10.24 15.45
C ASN A 176 -11.44 8.81 14.98
N SER A 177 -12.26 8.09 15.75
CA SER A 177 -12.54 6.67 15.49
C SER A 177 -13.03 6.44 14.05
N PRO A 178 -12.42 5.50 13.30
CA PRO A 178 -12.83 5.18 11.95
C PRO A 178 -14.16 4.40 11.88
N ALA A 179 -14.64 3.87 13.01
CA ALA A 179 -15.89 3.12 13.11
C ALA A 179 -17.15 3.99 13.11
N ASP A 180 -17.06 5.23 13.60
CA ASP A 180 -18.21 6.15 13.63
C ASP A 180 -18.43 6.78 12.25
N SER A 181 -19.53 6.38 11.59
CA SER A 181 -19.91 6.92 10.28
C SER A 181 -20.44 8.36 10.33
N ASN A 182 -20.80 8.87 11.50
CA ASN A 182 -21.34 10.22 11.67
C ASN A 182 -20.22 11.26 11.78
N LEU A 183 -19.01 10.83 12.12
CA LEU A 183 -17.87 11.72 12.24
C LEU A 183 -17.21 11.92 10.88
N THR A 184 -17.02 13.18 10.51
CA THR A 184 -16.16 13.53 9.39
C THR A 184 -14.71 13.26 9.79
N PRO A 185 -13.89 12.56 8.98
CA PRO A 185 -12.50 12.31 9.36
C PRO A 185 -11.71 13.62 9.41
N ASN A 186 -11.13 13.89 10.58
CA ASN A 186 -10.48 15.18 10.89
C ASN A 186 -9.10 15.35 10.25
N CYS A 187 -8.52 14.28 9.71
CA CYS A 187 -7.21 14.29 9.04
C CYS A 187 -6.07 14.84 9.92
N ALA A 188 -6.19 14.69 11.25
CA ALA A 188 -5.28 15.27 12.23
C ALA A 188 -3.80 14.85 12.06
N PHE A 189 -3.52 13.74 11.37
CA PHE A 189 -2.17 13.23 11.13
C PHE A 189 -1.70 13.44 9.68
N ALA A 190 -2.43 14.23 8.89
CA ALA A 190 -2.12 14.41 7.46
C ALA A 190 -0.75 15.04 7.24
N SER A 191 -0.38 16.05 8.03
CA SER A 191 0.93 16.73 7.91
C SER A 191 2.08 15.77 8.24
N GLU A 192 1.93 14.96 9.27
CA GLU A 192 2.91 13.98 9.75
C GLU A 192 3.09 12.80 8.81
N VAL A 193 1.99 12.28 8.26
CA VAL A 193 1.99 11.05 7.48
C VAL A 193 2.17 11.35 5.99
N TYR A 194 1.37 12.28 5.45
CA TYR A 194 1.42 12.62 4.03
C TYR A 194 2.46 13.71 3.72
N GLY A 195 2.64 14.69 4.60
CA GLY A 195 3.52 15.83 4.42
C GLY A 195 4.99 15.60 4.81
N GLY A 196 5.81 16.63 4.66
CA GLY A 196 7.24 16.59 4.98
C GLY A 196 8.11 15.87 3.94
N CYS A 197 9.44 16.01 4.07
CA CYS A 197 10.41 15.44 3.12
C CYS A 197 10.48 13.91 3.14
N ASN A 198 10.03 13.27 4.22
CA ASN A 198 9.98 11.82 4.38
C ASN A 198 8.54 11.26 4.36
N GLY A 199 7.53 12.12 4.19
CA GLY A 199 6.14 11.68 4.14
C GLY A 199 5.81 10.86 2.90
N ILE A 200 4.60 10.30 2.90
CA ILE A 200 4.08 9.51 1.78
C ILE A 200 4.13 10.32 0.47
N LEU A 201 3.79 11.62 0.49
CA LEU A 201 3.75 12.41 -0.74
C LEU A 201 5.13 12.55 -1.39
N ALA A 202 6.17 12.86 -0.61
CA ALA A 202 7.54 12.96 -1.13
C ALA A 202 8.02 11.63 -1.72
N GLN A 203 7.71 10.52 -1.05
CA GLN A 203 8.01 9.18 -1.52
C GLN A 203 7.29 8.81 -2.83
N LEU A 204 6.01 9.15 -2.95
CA LEU A 204 5.25 8.94 -4.19
C LEU A 204 5.76 9.79 -5.35
N LEU A 205 6.21 11.02 -5.07
CA LEU A 205 6.80 11.90 -6.09
C LEU A 205 8.13 11.35 -6.61
N GLU A 206 9.00 10.82 -5.74
CA GLU A 206 10.23 10.17 -6.18
C GLU A 206 9.95 8.92 -7.03
N LEU A 207 8.98 8.09 -6.63
CA LEU A 207 8.50 6.99 -7.47
C LEU A 207 7.98 7.49 -8.81
N LYS A 208 7.19 8.57 -8.82
CA LYS A 208 6.64 9.15 -10.05
C LYS A 208 7.76 9.57 -11.00
N ASP A 209 8.79 10.25 -10.50
CA ASP A 209 9.92 10.71 -11.31
C ASP A 209 10.68 9.52 -11.96
N TRP A 210 10.79 8.40 -11.25
CA TRP A 210 11.29 7.16 -11.84
C TRP A 210 10.34 6.57 -12.88
N PHE A 211 9.03 6.50 -12.60
CA PHE A 211 8.03 6.00 -13.55
C PHE A 211 7.86 6.85 -14.82
N GLU A 212 8.26 8.12 -14.79
CA GLU A 212 8.29 9.01 -15.96
C GLU A 212 9.42 8.71 -16.93
N THR A 213 10.47 8.01 -16.49
CA THR A 213 11.71 7.80 -17.26
C THR A 213 12.04 6.34 -17.47
N GLN A 214 11.69 5.47 -16.54
CA GLN A 214 11.96 4.05 -16.64
C GLN A 214 11.13 3.41 -17.75
N THR A 215 11.78 2.53 -18.50
CA THR A 215 11.16 1.72 -19.56
C THR A 215 11.50 0.24 -19.41
N LEU A 216 11.91 -0.16 -18.21
CA LEU A 216 12.39 -1.49 -17.88
C LEU A 216 11.22 -2.42 -17.57
N TYR A 217 10.16 -1.89 -16.95
CA TYR A 217 9.09 -2.70 -16.39
C TYR A 217 7.72 -2.07 -16.59
N HIS A 218 6.72 -2.90 -16.87
CA HIS A 218 5.29 -2.57 -16.76
C HIS A 218 4.68 -3.31 -15.56
N PHE A 219 4.22 -2.56 -14.57
CA PHE A 219 3.72 -3.00 -13.29
C PHE A 219 2.20 -3.24 -13.35
N ASN A 220 1.78 -4.36 -13.91
CA ASN A 220 0.36 -4.68 -13.98
C ASN A 220 -0.14 -5.29 -12.68
N SER A 221 -1.33 -4.88 -12.25
CA SER A 221 -1.98 -5.37 -11.02
C SER A 221 -1.10 -5.28 -9.75
N CYS A 222 -0.12 -4.38 -9.72
CA CYS A 222 0.72 -4.11 -8.54
C CYS A 222 0.04 -3.10 -7.61
N SER A 223 0.41 -3.12 -6.33
CA SER A 223 -0.13 -2.19 -5.33
C SER A 223 0.96 -1.32 -4.72
N ILE A 224 0.56 -0.13 -4.30
CA ILE A 224 1.26 0.68 -3.30
C ILE A 224 0.70 0.31 -1.93
N LEU A 225 1.58 -0.10 -1.02
CA LEU A 225 1.31 -0.29 0.39
C LEU A 225 1.83 0.93 1.14
N MET A 226 0.93 1.65 1.81
CA MET A 226 1.26 2.75 2.71
C MET A 226 1.22 2.25 4.15
N ILE A 227 2.25 2.60 4.92
CA ILE A 227 2.40 2.20 6.32
C ILE A 227 2.79 3.45 7.12
N TYR A 228 2.27 3.62 8.33
CA TYR A 228 2.87 4.55 9.28
C TYR A 228 2.75 4.07 10.72
N GLU A 229 3.68 4.53 11.58
CA GLU A 229 3.67 4.26 13.02
C GLU A 229 2.80 5.25 13.78
N ASN A 230 1.83 4.74 14.54
CA ASN A 230 0.93 5.56 15.34
C ASN A 230 1.56 6.03 16.67
N GLU A 231 2.43 5.24 17.28
CA GLU A 231 3.04 5.58 18.58
C GLU A 231 3.97 6.81 18.49
N SER A 232 4.77 6.88 17.42
CA SER A 232 5.67 8.01 17.15
C SER A 232 4.95 9.35 16.94
N ILE A 233 3.69 9.31 16.47
CA ILE A 233 2.88 10.51 16.25
C ILE A 233 2.41 11.10 17.57
N LEU A 234 2.07 10.26 18.55
CA LEU A 234 1.60 10.70 19.87
C LEU A 234 2.73 11.18 20.79
N MET A 235 3.95 10.69 20.59
CA MET A 235 5.14 11.03 21.40
C MET A 235 5.75 12.40 21.06
N LYS A 236 5.07 13.24 20.25
CA LYS A 236 5.45 14.63 19.96
C LYS A 236 5.38 15.50 21.22
N GLY A 237 6.39 15.39 22.07
CA GLY A 237 6.59 16.22 23.26
C GLY A 237 8.03 16.31 23.75
N GLY A 238 8.98 15.63 23.10
CA GLY A 238 10.41 15.73 23.42
C GLY A 238 11.24 15.98 22.16
N ASP A 239 12.27 16.82 22.27
CA ASP A 239 13.18 17.20 21.17
C ASP A 239 13.94 16.00 20.55
N ASP A 240 13.92 14.83 21.20
CA ASP A 240 14.55 13.57 20.75
C ASP A 240 13.56 12.53 20.18
N ALA A 241 12.26 12.86 20.06
CA ALA A 241 11.29 11.90 19.52
C ALA A 241 11.53 11.67 18.02
N PRO A 242 11.75 10.42 17.57
CA PRO A 242 11.96 10.14 16.15
C PRO A 242 10.73 10.56 15.34
N ALA A 243 10.96 11.22 14.20
CA ALA A 243 9.89 11.69 13.32
C ALA A 243 8.92 10.54 12.95
N PRO A 244 7.62 10.85 12.74
CA PRO A 244 6.63 9.87 12.32
C PRO A 244 7.13 9.02 11.17
N ARG A 245 7.25 7.71 11.41
CA ARG A 245 7.79 6.79 10.43
C ARG A 245 6.68 6.40 9.45
N ALA A 246 6.61 7.09 8.31
CA ALA A 246 5.72 6.74 7.20
C ALA A 246 6.51 6.12 6.04
N GLN A 247 5.95 5.11 5.38
CA GLN A 247 6.62 4.37 4.32
C GLN A 247 5.68 3.97 3.19
N VAL A 248 6.18 4.10 1.95
CA VAL A 248 5.60 3.55 0.74
C VAL A 248 6.37 2.29 0.34
N LYS A 249 5.65 1.22 -0.01
CA LYS A 249 6.21 0.03 -0.65
C LYS A 249 5.40 -0.37 -1.88
N LEU A 250 6.07 -0.82 -2.93
CA LEU A 250 5.44 -1.52 -4.04
C LEU A 250 5.37 -3.02 -3.73
N VAL A 251 4.24 -3.65 -4.03
CA VAL A 251 3.99 -5.08 -3.76
C VAL A 251 3.16 -5.73 -4.87
N ASP A 252 3.09 -7.07 -4.84
CA ASP A 252 2.34 -7.94 -5.76
C ASP A 252 2.86 -7.95 -7.21
N PHE A 253 4.07 -8.47 -7.39
CA PHE A 253 4.78 -8.39 -8.68
C PHE A 253 4.56 -9.59 -9.63
N ALA A 254 3.55 -10.42 -9.37
CA ALA A 254 3.24 -11.61 -10.17
C ALA A 254 2.89 -11.31 -11.64
N HIS A 255 2.60 -10.06 -11.98
CA HIS A 255 2.18 -9.60 -13.29
C HIS A 255 3.05 -8.44 -13.83
N VAL A 256 4.28 -8.29 -13.30
CA VAL A 256 5.26 -7.38 -13.90
C VAL A 256 5.76 -7.95 -15.21
N LEU A 257 5.76 -7.13 -16.26
CA LEU A 257 6.25 -7.48 -17.58
C LEU A 257 7.48 -6.62 -17.94
N ASP A 258 8.24 -7.06 -18.93
CA ASP A 258 9.30 -6.25 -19.54
C ASP A 258 8.68 -5.01 -20.22
N GLY A 259 9.25 -3.84 -19.94
CA GLY A 259 8.78 -2.57 -20.49
C GLY A 259 9.12 -2.37 -21.97
N ASN A 260 10.06 -3.13 -22.52
CA ASN A 260 10.49 -3.13 -23.91
C ASN A 260 10.82 -1.72 -24.45
N GLY A 261 11.41 -0.86 -23.60
CA GLY A 261 11.74 0.51 -24.01
C GLY A 261 10.54 1.48 -24.01
N VAL A 262 9.39 1.07 -23.49
CA VAL A 262 8.16 1.88 -23.40
C VAL A 262 7.82 2.21 -21.94
N ILE A 263 7.39 3.44 -21.71
CA ILE A 263 6.91 3.91 -20.40
C ILE A 263 5.65 3.14 -20.00
N ASP A 264 5.54 2.77 -18.72
CA ASP A 264 4.30 2.24 -18.15
C ASP A 264 3.26 3.34 -17.93
N HIS A 265 2.55 3.69 -19.00
CA HIS A 265 1.49 4.70 -18.94
C HIS A 265 0.33 4.30 -18.02
N ASN A 266 0.08 3.00 -17.84
CA ASN A 266 -1.02 2.52 -17.00
C ASN A 266 -0.70 2.82 -15.53
N PHE A 267 0.45 2.39 -15.04
CA PHE A 267 0.85 2.62 -13.66
C PHE A 267 1.11 4.10 -13.40
N LEU A 268 1.83 4.80 -14.29
CA LEU A 268 2.14 6.22 -14.15
C LEU A 268 0.88 7.08 -14.06
N GLY A 269 -0.11 6.85 -14.94
CA GLY A 269 -1.39 7.58 -14.90
C GLY A 269 -2.13 7.36 -13.57
N GLY A 270 -2.16 6.12 -13.09
CA GLY A 270 -2.74 5.77 -11.80
C GLY A 270 -2.03 6.43 -10.61
N LEU A 271 -0.70 6.43 -10.63
CA LEU A 271 0.15 7.06 -9.61
C LEU A 271 -0.07 8.58 -9.56
N CYS A 272 -0.12 9.25 -10.72
CA CYS A 272 -0.41 10.69 -10.79
C CYS A 272 -1.78 11.04 -10.20
N SER A 273 -2.81 10.25 -10.51
CA SER A 273 -4.15 10.41 -9.94
C SER A 273 -4.13 10.18 -8.41
N PHE A 274 -3.44 9.13 -7.95
CA PHE A 274 -3.32 8.84 -6.52
C PHE A 274 -2.61 9.98 -5.76
N ILE A 275 -1.49 10.49 -6.29
CA ILE A 275 -0.77 11.65 -5.76
C ILE A 275 -1.68 12.86 -5.63
N LYS A 276 -2.56 13.11 -6.60
CA LYS A 276 -3.50 14.23 -6.54
C LYS A 276 -4.44 14.12 -5.33
N PHE A 277 -4.96 12.93 -5.04
CA PHE A 277 -5.82 12.72 -3.86
C PHE A 277 -5.07 12.98 -2.55
N ILE A 278 -3.84 12.51 -2.42
CA ILE A 278 -2.99 12.76 -1.25
C ILE A 278 -2.72 14.27 -1.10
N LYS A 279 -2.32 14.95 -2.17
CA LYS A 279 -2.09 16.40 -2.19
C LYS A 279 -3.33 17.19 -1.77
N ASP A 280 -4.50 16.82 -2.29
CA ASP A 280 -5.76 17.50 -1.98
C ASP A 280 -6.12 17.41 -0.49
N ILE A 281 -5.87 16.26 0.13
CA ILE A 281 -6.11 16.07 1.56
C ILE A 281 -5.15 16.95 2.36
N LEU A 282 -3.85 16.94 2.03
CA LEU A 282 -2.84 17.74 2.73
C LEU A 282 -3.15 19.25 2.65
N GLN A 283 -3.43 19.74 1.44
CA GLN A 283 -3.81 21.15 1.21
C GLN A 283 -5.12 21.56 1.90
N SER A 284 -6.04 20.61 2.10
CA SER A 284 -7.29 20.90 2.80
C SER A 284 -7.08 21.14 4.30
N VAL A 285 -6.07 20.50 4.91
CA VAL A 285 -5.73 20.68 6.33
C VAL A 285 -4.96 21.98 6.54
N GLU A 286 -3.98 22.28 5.69
CA GLU A 286 -3.18 23.52 5.76
C GLU A 286 -4.07 24.79 5.72
N LYS A 287 -5.10 24.79 4.87
CA LYS A 287 -6.05 25.92 4.79
C LYS A 287 -6.90 26.10 6.04
N HIS A 288 -7.27 25.00 6.70
CA HIS A 288 -8.04 25.07 7.94
C HIS A 288 -7.21 25.68 9.07
N ASP A 289 -5.94 25.28 9.19
CA ASP A 289 -5.02 25.82 10.20
C ASP A 289 -4.76 27.33 10.00
N GLU A 290 -4.60 27.79 8.76
CA GLU A 290 -4.43 29.23 8.46
C GLU A 290 -5.67 30.05 8.84
N THR A 291 -6.89 29.54 8.57
CA THR A 291 -8.13 30.24 8.94
C THR A 291 -8.34 30.32 10.45
N ASP A 292 -8.07 29.24 11.21
CA ASP A 292 -8.22 29.25 12.67
C ASP A 292 -7.19 30.17 13.34
N THR A 293 -5.96 30.23 12.81
CA THR A 293 -4.93 31.15 13.30
C THR A 293 -5.33 32.61 13.05
N SER A 294 -5.89 32.93 11.89
CA SER A 294 -6.35 34.28 11.54
C SER A 294 -7.54 34.77 12.38
N LEU A 295 -8.41 33.85 12.85
CA LEU A 295 -9.53 34.19 13.73
C LEU A 295 -9.07 34.46 15.17
N LEU A 296 -8.03 33.77 15.63
CA LEU A 296 -7.41 34.01 16.94
C LEU A 296 -6.63 35.33 17.00
N GLU A 297 -5.99 35.73 15.90
CA GLU A 297 -5.26 37.02 15.83
C GLU A 297 -6.18 38.24 15.69
N ASN A 298 -7.33 38.10 15.03
CA ASN A 298 -8.31 39.18 14.85
C ASN A 298 -9.30 39.32 16.03
N GLY A 299 -9.17 38.49 17.07
CA GLY A 299 -10.00 38.52 18.28
C GLY A 299 -9.41 39.27 19.47
N ARG A 300 -8.39 40.12 19.27
CA ARG A 300 -7.78 40.99 20.31
C ARG A 300 -8.17 42.46 20.15
#